data_AF-A0A2N1IF08-F1
#
_entry.id   AF-A0A2N1IF08-F1
#
_cell.length_a   1.000
_cell.length_b   1.000
_cell.length_c   1.000
_cell.angle_alpha   90.00
_cell.angle_beta   90.00
_cell.angle_gamma   90.00
#
_symmetry.space_group_name_H-M   'P 1'
#
loop_
_entity.id
_entity.type
_entity.pdbx_description
1 polymer ?
#
loop_
_entity_poly.entity_id
_entity_poly.type
_entity_poly.pdbx_seq_one_letter_code
_entity_poly.pdbx_strand_id
1 'polypeptide(L)'
;MKMIIVFVLILTISYVSHAKDAADIAIDAVKSHEKIIHFLKDKSSNDYQVTYQQLELGGICGFVGCNWRQLVSVIITSKSSNNPSKTILVLVEGLTSTIDSKPTVSFVNLKTSLENELIVIN
;
A
#
# COMPACT_ATOMS: atom_id res chain seq x y z
N MET A 1 -22.26 -6.46 47.93
CA MET A 1 -22.12 -7.09 46.59
C MET A 1 -22.52 -6.13 45.45
N LYS A 2 -21.81 -5.01 45.27
CA LYS A 2 -22.05 -4.07 44.15
C LYS A 2 -20.77 -3.59 43.43
N MET A 3 -19.60 -3.78 44.04
CA MET A 3 -18.32 -3.36 43.43
C MET A 3 -17.68 -4.40 42.49
N ILE A 4 -18.08 -5.67 42.56
CA ILE A 4 -17.45 -6.73 41.75
C ILE A 4 -17.96 -6.73 40.30
N ILE A 5 -19.20 -6.26 40.07
CA ILE A 5 -19.83 -6.23 38.75
C ILE A 5 -19.17 -5.19 37.82
N VAL A 6 -18.61 -4.12 38.38
CA VAL A 6 -17.97 -3.05 37.58
C VAL A 6 -16.61 -3.51 37.01
N PHE A 7 -15.90 -4.40 37.70
CA PHE A 7 -14.57 -4.85 37.25
C PHE A 7 -14.64 -5.83 36.07
N VAL A 8 -15.72 -6.63 35.98
CA VAL A 8 -15.93 -7.58 34.87
C VAL A 8 -16.33 -6.86 33.58
N LEU A 9 -16.97 -5.69 33.67
CA LEU A 9 -17.37 -4.92 32.50
C LEU A 9 -16.23 -4.12 31.85
N ILE A 10 -15.15 -3.84 32.60
CA ILE A 10 -13.98 -3.09 32.10
C ILE A 10 -12.98 -4.02 31.39
N LEU A 11 -13.00 -5.33 31.69
CA LEU A 11 -12.08 -6.30 31.08
C LEU A 11 -12.46 -6.72 29.65
N THR A 12 -13.66 -6.37 29.17
CA THR A 12 -14.15 -6.73 27.83
C THR A 12 -13.85 -5.67 26.77
N ILE A 13 -13.25 -4.52 27.14
CA ILE A 13 -13.01 -3.40 26.21
C ILE A 13 -11.63 -3.50 25.52
N SER A 14 -10.79 -4.46 25.89
CA SER A 14 -9.36 -4.44 25.53
C SER A 14 -8.94 -5.46 24.46
N TYR A 15 -9.74 -5.72 23.42
CA TYR A 15 -9.26 -6.40 22.22
C TYR A 15 -9.86 -5.79 20.95
N VAL A 16 -9.67 -4.48 20.77
CA VAL A 16 -9.73 -3.91 19.41
C VAL A 16 -8.44 -4.31 18.72
N SER A 17 -8.46 -5.49 18.10
CA SER A 17 -7.40 -5.96 17.21
C SER A 17 -7.18 -4.90 16.13
N HIS A 18 -6.03 -4.23 16.16
CA HIS A 18 -5.55 -3.38 15.08
C HIS A 18 -5.13 -4.29 13.92
N ALA A 19 -6.10 -4.87 13.20
CA ALA A 19 -5.81 -5.43 11.90
C ALA A 19 -5.41 -4.25 11.00
N LYS A 20 -4.12 -4.16 10.67
CA LYS A 20 -3.68 -3.23 9.63
C LYS A 20 -4.42 -3.61 8.34
N ASP A 21 -4.99 -2.61 7.68
CA ASP A 21 -5.63 -2.81 6.39
C ASP A 21 -4.58 -3.30 5.37
N ALA A 22 -4.98 -4.15 4.42
CA ALA A 22 -4.14 -4.60 3.32
C ALA A 22 -3.54 -3.41 2.55
N ALA A 23 -4.28 -2.31 2.50
CA ALA A 23 -3.85 -0.98 2.11
C ALA A 23 -2.53 -0.52 2.76
N ASP A 24 -2.53 -0.42 4.09
CA ASP A 24 -1.39 0.07 4.88
C ASP A 24 -0.20 -0.89 4.75
N ILE A 25 -0.47 -2.19 4.76
CA ILE A 25 0.54 -3.23 4.55
C ILE A 25 1.20 -3.07 3.18
N ALA A 26 0.41 -2.80 2.13
CA ALA A 26 0.92 -2.59 0.78
C ALA A 26 1.81 -1.34 0.69
N ILE A 27 1.38 -0.22 1.29
CA ILE A 27 2.16 1.01 1.31
C ILE A 27 3.47 0.82 2.10
N ASP A 28 3.41 0.16 3.27
CA ASP A 28 4.59 -0.13 4.09
C ASP A 28 5.58 -1.03 3.34
N ALA A 29 5.08 -2.04 2.61
CA ALA A 29 5.90 -2.91 1.76
C ALA A 29 6.60 -2.14 0.63
N VAL A 30 5.90 -1.21 -0.01
CA VAL A 30 6.47 -0.38 -1.08
C VAL A 30 7.52 0.59 -0.55
N LYS A 31 7.24 1.26 0.59
CA LYS A 31 8.20 2.19 1.24
C LYS A 31 9.49 1.50 1.67
N SER A 32 9.39 0.25 2.13
CA SER A 32 10.54 -0.55 2.58
C SER A 32 11.28 -1.26 1.45
N HIS A 33 10.76 -1.25 0.21
CA HIS A 33 11.36 -1.93 -0.91
C HIS A 33 12.67 -1.25 -1.37
N GLU A 34 13.76 -2.02 -1.50
CA GLU A 34 15.10 -1.53 -1.84
C GLU A 34 15.13 -0.61 -3.09
N LYS A 35 14.42 -0.99 -4.15
CA LYS A 35 14.34 -0.22 -5.40
C LYS A 35 13.69 1.15 -5.20
N ILE A 36 12.66 1.26 -4.36
CA ILE A 36 12.01 2.53 -4.05
C ILE A 36 12.93 3.39 -3.20
N ILE A 37 13.55 2.80 -2.16
CA ILE A 37 14.53 3.49 -1.31
C ILE A 37 15.68 4.05 -2.17
N HIS A 38 16.24 3.23 -3.05
CA HIS A 38 17.32 3.63 -3.93
C HIS A 38 16.88 4.73 -4.91
N PHE A 39 15.68 4.62 -5.50
CA PHE A 39 15.14 5.62 -6.41
C PHE A 39 14.90 6.98 -5.72
N LEU A 40 14.49 6.97 -4.46
CA LEU A 40 14.20 8.18 -3.68
C LEU A 40 15.42 8.77 -2.98
N LYS A 41 16.56 8.07 -2.94
CA LYS A 41 17.77 8.51 -2.23
C LYS A 41 18.23 9.91 -2.63
N ASP A 42 18.16 10.23 -3.92
CA ASP A 42 18.58 11.52 -4.48
C ASP A 42 17.39 12.48 -4.69
N LYS A 43 16.30 12.30 -3.94
CA LYS A 43 15.07 13.11 -4.02
C LYS A 43 14.80 13.70 -2.64
N SER A 44 15.43 14.85 -2.38
CA SER A 44 15.23 15.62 -1.15
C SER A 44 13.76 15.98 -0.97
N SER A 45 13.24 15.86 0.25
CA SER A 45 11.88 16.27 0.61
C SER A 45 11.65 17.78 0.47
N ASN A 46 12.72 18.58 0.43
CA ASN A 46 12.63 20.03 0.18
C ASN A 46 12.27 20.33 -1.28
N ASP A 47 12.74 19.51 -2.21
CA ASP A 47 12.61 19.73 -3.65
C ASP A 47 11.50 18.88 -4.28
N TYR A 48 11.16 17.75 -3.65
CA TYR A 48 10.20 16.79 -4.15
C TYR A 48 9.12 16.46 -3.13
N GLN A 49 7.92 16.22 -3.61
CA GLN A 49 6.83 15.60 -2.88
C GLN A 49 6.64 14.17 -3.38
N VAL A 50 6.63 13.21 -2.45
CA VAL A 50 6.37 11.80 -2.75
C VAL A 50 5.00 11.45 -2.16
N THR A 51 4.10 11.00 -3.03
CA THR A 51 2.75 10.58 -2.66
C THR A 51 2.58 9.11 -2.99
N TYR A 52 1.97 8.36 -2.08
CA TYR A 52 1.60 6.96 -2.29
C TYR A 52 0.08 6.92 -2.42
N GLN A 53 -0.42 6.44 -3.56
CA GLN A 53 -1.84 6.21 -3.80
C GLN A 53 -2.05 4.73 -4.01
N GLN A 54 -3.10 4.17 -3.42
CA GLN A 54 -3.44 2.77 -3.57
C GLN A 54 -4.73 2.61 -4.37
N LEU A 55 -4.82 1.50 -5.09
CA LEU A 55 -6.00 1.02 -5.75
C LEU A 55 -6.16 -0.46 -5.42
N GLU A 56 -7.27 -0.80 -4.79
CA GLU A 56 -7.62 -2.19 -4.51
C GLU A 56 -7.97 -2.90 -5.82
N LEU A 57 -7.24 -3.99 -6.11
CA LEU A 57 -7.53 -4.86 -7.26
C LEU A 57 -8.41 -6.05 -6.89
N GLY A 58 -8.87 -6.10 -5.63
CA GLY A 58 -9.66 -7.16 -5.05
C GLY A 58 -8.83 -8.30 -4.46
N GLY A 59 -9.54 -9.32 -3.97
CA GLY A 59 -8.96 -10.52 -3.40
C GLY A 59 -9.59 -11.79 -3.96
N ILE A 60 -8.83 -12.87 -3.97
CA ILE A 60 -9.31 -14.19 -4.38
C ILE A 60 -9.16 -15.11 -3.17
N CYS A 61 -10.28 -15.69 -2.72
CA CYS A 61 -10.31 -16.66 -1.64
C CYS A 61 -10.47 -18.07 -2.21
N GLY A 62 -9.54 -18.96 -1.88
CA GLY A 62 -9.60 -20.37 -2.19
C GLY A 62 -9.50 -21.25 -0.95
N PHE A 63 -9.48 -22.57 -1.14
CA PHE A 63 -9.33 -23.54 -0.05
C PHE A 63 -8.05 -23.35 0.79
N VAL A 64 -7.02 -22.74 0.19
CA VAL A 64 -5.71 -22.47 0.81
C VAL A 64 -5.61 -21.09 1.47
N GLY A 65 -6.69 -20.30 1.49
CA GLY A 65 -6.74 -18.97 2.10
C GLY A 65 -7.14 -17.86 1.13
N CYS A 66 -7.26 -16.64 1.66
CA CYS A 66 -7.54 -15.44 0.89
C CYS A 66 -6.26 -14.70 0.53
N ASN A 67 -6.07 -14.46 -0.77
CA ASN A 67 -5.05 -13.58 -1.29
C ASN A 67 -5.65 -12.20 -1.53
N TRP A 68 -4.89 -11.16 -1.24
CA TRP A 68 -5.25 -9.79 -1.58
C TRP A 68 -4.23 -9.21 -2.55
N ARG A 69 -4.69 -8.28 -3.39
CA ARG A 69 -3.87 -7.60 -4.39
C ARG A 69 -4.15 -6.11 -4.33
N GLN A 70 -3.08 -5.32 -4.18
CA GLN A 70 -3.14 -3.86 -4.14
C GLN A 70 -2.20 -3.31 -5.21
N LEU A 71 -2.65 -2.31 -5.95
CA LEU A 71 -1.79 -1.52 -6.83
C LEU A 71 -1.43 -0.22 -6.13
N VAL A 72 -0.15 0.00 -5.89
CA VAL A 72 0.37 1.22 -5.27
C VAL A 72 1.09 2.05 -6.33
N SER A 73 0.59 3.27 -6.53
CA SER A 73 1.19 4.31 -7.34
C SER A 73 2.09 5.18 -6.45
N VAL A 74 3.39 5.18 -6.74
CA VAL A 74 4.36 6.09 -6.15
C VAL A 74 4.53 7.27 -7.09
N ILE A 75 4.00 8.42 -6.70
CA ILE A 75 4.01 9.65 -7.49
C ILE A 75 5.05 10.60 -6.89
N ILE A 76 6.02 10.99 -7.71
CA ILE A 76 7.08 11.92 -7.35
C ILE A 76 6.88 13.20 -8.15
N THR A 77 6.51 14.26 -7.45
CA THR A 77 6.27 15.57 -8.03
C THR A 77 7.37 16.52 -7.60
N SER A 78 7.99 17.22 -8.55
CA SER A 78 8.91 18.31 -8.21
C SER A 78 8.12 19.51 -7.70
N LYS A 79 8.59 20.16 -6.64
CA LYS A 79 7.98 21.39 -6.10
C LYS A 79 8.31 22.63 -6.94
N SER A 80 9.29 22.52 -7.83
CA SER A 80 9.56 23.53 -8.86
C SER A 80 8.44 23.56 -9.90
N SER A 81 8.02 24.74 -10.31
CA SER A 81 7.01 24.92 -11.36
C SER A 81 7.37 24.18 -12.67
N ASN A 82 6.35 23.68 -13.37
CA ASN A 82 6.41 23.08 -14.71
C ASN A 82 7.30 21.83 -14.89
N ASN A 83 7.74 21.18 -13.81
CA ASN A 83 8.47 19.92 -13.93
C ASN A 83 7.51 18.71 -13.96
N PRO A 84 7.70 17.75 -14.89
CA PRO A 84 6.82 16.60 -15.00
C PRO A 84 6.96 15.68 -13.79
N SER A 85 5.83 15.16 -13.32
CA SER A 85 5.80 14.13 -12.28
C SER A 85 6.27 12.79 -12.82
N LYS A 86 6.90 12.00 -11.96
CA LYS A 86 7.25 10.60 -12.26
C LYS A 86 6.36 9.68 -11.45
N THR A 87 5.75 8.70 -12.09
CA THR A 87 4.89 7.72 -11.43
C THR A 87 5.46 6.32 -11.61
N ILE A 88 5.57 5.58 -10.51
CA ILE A 88 5.95 4.16 -10.51
C ILE A 88 4.74 3.38 -10.03
N LEU A 89 4.30 2.41 -10.83
CA LEU A 89 3.24 1.49 -10.44
C LEU A 89 3.83 0.21 -9.86
N VAL A 90 3.33 -0.17 -8.70
CA VAL A 90 3.82 -1.32 -7.94
C VAL A 90 2.63 -2.19 -7.57
N LEU A 91 2.62 -3.43 -8.04
CA LEU A 91 1.68 -4.46 -7.62
C LEU A 91 2.19 -5.10 -6.34
N VAL A 92 1.34 -5.16 -5.32
CA VAL A 92 1.62 -5.79 -4.04
C VAL A 92 0.62 -6.91 -3.80
N GLU A 93 1.12 -8.09 -3.46
CA GLU A 93 0.30 -9.30 -3.28
C GLU A 93 0.63 -9.94 -1.93
N GLY A 94 -0.39 -10.26 -1.14
CA GLY A 94 -0.22 -10.88 0.18
C GLY A 94 -1.13 -12.09 0.37
N LEU A 95 -0.65 -13.03 1.18
CA LEU A 95 -1.43 -14.17 1.68
C LEU A 95 -2.02 -13.77 3.02
N THR A 96 -3.35 -13.66 3.11
CA THR A 96 -4.09 -13.20 4.30
C THR A 96 -3.81 -11.75 4.74
N SER A 97 -4.72 -11.14 5.49
CA SER A 97 -4.62 -9.77 6.02
C SER A 97 -3.72 -9.65 7.26
N THR A 98 -2.92 -10.67 7.56
CA THR A 98 -2.00 -10.70 8.71
C THR A 98 -0.59 -10.30 8.28
N ILE A 99 0.07 -9.57 9.18
CA ILE A 99 1.41 -8.97 9.00
C ILE A 99 2.52 -10.04 8.84
N ASP A 100 2.22 -11.29 9.20
CA ASP A 100 3.19 -12.39 9.22
C ASP A 100 3.53 -12.93 7.82
N SER A 101 2.68 -12.70 6.82
CA SER A 101 3.04 -13.00 5.43
C SER A 101 3.80 -11.80 4.86
N LYS A 102 5.05 -12.01 4.46
CA LYS A 102 5.79 -10.98 3.73
C LYS A 102 5.13 -10.79 2.36
N PRO A 103 4.53 -9.62 2.07
CA PRO A 103 3.89 -9.40 0.78
C PRO A 103 4.94 -9.38 -0.33
N THR A 104 4.54 -9.89 -1.49
CA THR A 104 5.35 -9.86 -2.71
C THR A 104 5.16 -8.51 -3.40
N VAL A 105 6.26 -7.88 -3.82
CA VAL A 105 6.26 -6.56 -4.45
C VAL A 105 6.79 -6.69 -5.88
N SER A 106 5.99 -6.28 -6.87
CA SER A 106 6.28 -6.38 -8.29
C SER A 106 6.11 -5.03 -8.98
N PHE A 107 7.05 -4.64 -9.84
CA PHE A 107 6.99 -3.36 -10.56
C PHE A 107 6.26 -3.55 -11.88
N VAL A 108 5.19 -2.79 -12.10
CA VAL A 108 4.38 -2.87 -13.30
C VAL A 108 4.97 -1.98 -14.38
N ASN A 109 5.26 -2.57 -15.54
CA ASN A 109 5.71 -1.81 -16.72
C ASN A 109 4.51 -1.57 -17.65
N LEU A 110 4.04 -0.33 -17.70
CA LEU A 110 2.93 0.06 -18.59
C LEU A 110 3.33 0.14 -20.07
N LYS A 111 4.63 0.13 -20.40
CA LYS A 111 5.09 0.30 -21.78
C LYS A 111 4.56 -0.80 -22.71
N THR A 112 4.33 -2.00 -22.20
CA THR A 112 3.75 -3.13 -22.94
C THR A 112 2.22 -3.15 -22.91
N SER A 113 1.58 -2.41 -22.00
CA SER A 113 0.11 -2.39 -21.84
C SER A 113 -0.56 -1.31 -22.69
N LEU A 114 0.19 -0.24 -23.03
CA LEU A 114 -0.29 0.90 -23.83
C LEU A 114 -0.24 0.66 -25.35
N GLU A 115 0.39 -0.42 -25.82
CA GLU A 115 0.35 -0.77 -27.26
C GLU A 115 -1.04 -1.25 -27.69
N ASN A 116 -1.92 -1.61 -26.75
CA ASN A 116 -3.26 -2.14 -27.05
C ASN A 116 -4.44 -1.24 -26.62
N GLU A 117 -4.23 -0.11 -25.94
CA GLU A 117 -5.35 0.77 -25.59
C GLU A 117 -5.00 2.27 -25.71
N LEU A 118 -5.73 2.94 -26.61
CA LEU A 118 -5.84 4.40 -26.68
C LEU A 118 -6.37 4.93 -25.35
N ILE A 119 -5.53 5.62 -24.58
CA ILE A 119 -5.98 6.47 -23.49
C ILE A 119 -5.76 7.92 -23.91
N VAL A 120 -6.82 8.53 -24.42
CA VAL A 120 -6.93 9.99 -24.56
C VAL A 120 -7.25 10.53 -23.17
N ILE A 121 -6.35 11.31 -22.60
CA ILE A 121 -6.66 12.14 -21.44
C ILE A 121 -6.75 13.58 -21.96
N ASN A 122 -7.96 14.11 -21.93
CA ASN A 122 -8.30 15.48 -22.30
C ASN A 122 -8.15 16.40 -21.08
#